data_AF-A0A947ILE5-F1
#
_entry.id   AF-A0A947ILE5-F1
#
_cell.length_a   1.000
_cell.length_b   1.000
_cell.length_c   1.000
_cell.angle_alpha   90.00
_cell.angle_beta   90.00
_cell.angle_gamma   90.00
#
_symmetry.space_group_name_H-M   'P 1'
#
loop_
_entity.id
_entity.type
_entity.pdbx_description
1 polymer ?
#
loop_
_entity_poly.entity_id
_entity_poly.type
_entity_poly.pdbx_seq_one_letter_code
_entity_poly.pdbx_strand_id
1 'polypeptide(L)'
;GHLGYRTLDFEKFTHDGDWQGCAVMNYGDIDTPYTRITEHKHFAPWEDHAQSVLYRETARACGPDDIPYYPIRLVDEKVMLANYVKAAKTVSNVTFVGRLGTYRYLDMDVTIREGLDVAAAFLSSQAAGTPPPVFSQVPL
;
A
#
# COMPACT_ATOMS: atom_id res chain seq x y z
N GLY A 1 -18.39 6.69 5.23
CA GLY A 1 -17.94 5.39 5.74
C GLY A 1 -16.50 5.15 5.35
N HIS A 2 -15.84 4.14 5.92
CA HIS A 2 -14.45 3.81 5.57
C HIS A 2 -14.41 2.85 4.39
N LEU A 3 -13.52 3.09 3.44
CA LEU A 3 -13.23 2.12 2.37
C LEU A 3 -12.58 0.87 3.00
N GLY A 4 -12.99 -0.32 2.56
CA GLY A 4 -12.55 -1.58 3.16
C GLY A 4 -11.07 -1.87 2.91
N TYR A 5 -10.32 -2.14 3.98
CA TYR A 5 -8.91 -2.54 3.93
C TYR A 5 -8.66 -3.78 4.80
N ARG A 6 -7.61 -4.53 4.45
CA ARG A 6 -6.86 -5.35 5.41
C ARG A 6 -5.75 -4.52 6.01
N THR A 7 -5.51 -4.72 7.31
CA THR A 7 -4.33 -4.23 8.02
C THR A 7 -3.42 -5.41 8.37
N LEU A 8 -2.18 -5.10 8.74
CA LEU A 8 -1.16 -6.04 9.16
C LEU A 8 -0.64 -5.66 10.54
N ASP A 9 -0.58 -6.64 11.44
CA ASP A 9 0.15 -6.52 12.70
C ASP A 9 1.52 -7.20 12.55
N PHE A 10 2.58 -6.53 13.00
CA PHE A 10 3.95 -7.04 12.96
C PHE A 10 4.48 -7.28 14.37
N GLU A 11 4.62 -8.54 14.75
CA GLU A 11 5.30 -8.91 15.99
C GLU A 11 6.80 -9.01 15.73
N LYS A 12 7.55 -8.01 16.22
CA LYS A 12 9.01 -7.97 16.12
C LYS A 12 9.67 -8.91 17.13
N PHE A 13 10.63 -9.70 16.67
CA PHE A 13 11.57 -10.44 17.52
C PHE A 13 12.98 -10.44 16.91
N THR A 14 13.96 -10.89 17.69
CA THR A 14 15.36 -11.01 17.28
C THR A 14 15.88 -12.42 17.50
N HIS A 15 16.88 -12.82 16.71
CA HIS A 15 17.55 -14.11 16.84
C HIS A 15 19.06 -13.98 16.64
N ASP A 16 19.85 -14.72 17.40
CA ASP A 16 21.30 -14.84 17.16
C ASP A 16 21.52 -15.87 16.06
N GLY A 17 22.12 -15.45 14.94
CA GLY A 17 22.34 -16.29 13.77
C GLY A 17 21.22 -16.18 12.72
N ASP A 18 20.98 -17.26 12.01
CA ASP A 18 20.02 -17.37 10.90
C ASP A 18 18.81 -18.19 11.34
N TRP A 19 17.62 -17.59 11.28
CA TRP A 19 16.40 -18.24 11.78
C TRP A 19 15.75 -19.14 10.72
N GLN A 20 15.64 -18.67 9.47
CA GLN A 20 14.91 -19.37 8.41
C GLN A 20 15.66 -19.51 7.09
N GLY A 21 16.84 -18.90 6.93
CA GLY A 21 17.67 -19.05 5.73
C GLY A 21 17.11 -18.39 4.47
N CYS A 22 16.08 -17.56 4.58
CA CYS A 22 15.49 -16.82 3.47
C CYS A 22 14.80 -15.54 3.96
N ALA A 23 14.62 -14.56 3.08
CA ALA A 23 14.00 -13.28 3.46
C ALA A 23 12.51 -13.41 3.84
N VAL A 24 11.77 -14.33 3.22
CA VAL A 24 10.33 -14.49 3.41
C VAL A 24 9.97 -15.97 3.43
N MET A 25 9.34 -16.43 4.52
CA MET A 25 8.77 -17.77 4.64
C MET A 25 7.25 -17.66 4.83
N ASN A 26 6.48 -18.19 3.88
CA ASN A 26 5.01 -18.18 3.94
C ASN A 26 4.47 -19.43 4.65
N TYR A 27 3.39 -19.26 5.40
CA TYR A 27 2.66 -20.36 6.06
C TYR A 27 1.25 -20.41 5.48
N GLY A 28 0.98 -21.48 4.72
CA GLY A 28 -0.26 -21.63 3.94
C GLY A 28 -1.36 -22.44 4.64
N ASP A 29 -1.06 -23.03 5.78
CA ASP A 29 -2.03 -23.75 6.60
C ASP A 29 -2.85 -22.79 7.48
N ILE A 30 -4.05 -23.22 7.85
CA ILE A 30 -4.99 -22.41 8.64
C ILE A 30 -4.68 -22.44 10.15
N ASP A 31 -3.93 -23.45 10.60
CA ASP A 31 -3.61 -23.65 12.00
C ASP A 31 -2.50 -22.69 12.47
N THR A 32 -1.70 -22.17 11.54
CA THR A 32 -0.69 -21.15 11.79
C THR A 32 -1.32 -19.75 11.89
N PRO A 33 -1.15 -19.02 13.02
CA PRO A 33 -1.86 -17.76 13.27
C PRO A 33 -1.30 -16.52 12.55
N TYR A 34 -0.21 -16.67 11.79
CA TYR A 34 0.44 -15.61 11.02
C TYR A 34 0.60 -16.06 9.56
N THR A 35 0.63 -15.10 8.64
CA THR A 35 0.70 -15.38 7.19
C THR A 35 2.12 -15.71 6.74
N ARG A 36 3.13 -15.09 7.37
CA ARG A 36 4.55 -15.27 7.06
C ARG A 36 5.46 -14.78 8.18
N ILE A 37 6.72 -15.19 8.09
CA ILE A 37 7.83 -14.60 8.83
C ILE A 37 8.79 -13.97 7.83
N THR A 38 9.19 -12.73 8.09
CA THR A 38 10.22 -12.02 7.32
C THR A 38 11.50 -11.89 8.13
N GLU A 39 12.62 -12.33 7.55
CA GLU A 39 13.94 -12.21 8.15
C GLU A 39 14.75 -11.16 7.39
N HIS A 40 14.88 -9.97 7.98
CA HIS A 40 15.21 -8.77 7.22
C HIS A 40 16.63 -8.73 6.67
N LYS A 41 17.60 -9.38 7.35
CA LYS A 41 19.00 -9.39 6.90
C LYS A 41 19.16 -9.97 5.50
N HIS A 42 18.30 -10.92 5.11
CA HIS A 42 18.34 -11.56 3.79
C HIS A 42 17.86 -10.66 2.65
N PHE A 43 17.30 -9.47 2.92
CA PHE A 43 17.05 -8.45 1.88
C PHE A 43 18.31 -7.67 1.49
N ALA A 44 19.35 -7.69 2.33
CA ALA A 44 20.64 -7.07 2.07
C ALA A 44 21.75 -8.13 2.11
N PRO A 45 21.77 -9.10 1.17
CA PRO A 45 22.72 -10.21 1.18
C PRO A 45 24.19 -9.79 0.99
N TRP A 46 24.45 -8.51 0.71
CA TRP A 46 25.80 -7.93 0.66
C TRP A 46 26.31 -7.47 2.03
N GLU A 47 25.48 -7.52 3.07
CA GLU A 47 25.85 -7.23 4.46
C GLU A 47 25.95 -8.54 5.27
N ASP A 48 26.80 -8.55 6.30
CA ASP A 48 26.90 -9.66 7.24
C ASP A 48 26.49 -9.21 8.64
N HIS A 49 25.54 -9.93 9.23
CA HIS A 49 24.92 -9.61 10.51
C HIS A 49 24.84 -10.87 11.37
N ALA A 50 25.52 -10.83 12.52
CA ALA A 50 25.49 -11.92 13.50
C ALA A 50 24.10 -12.11 14.15
N GLN A 51 23.34 -11.02 14.27
CA GLN A 51 21.97 -11.04 14.80
C GLN A 51 20.96 -10.69 13.70
N SER A 52 19.75 -11.21 13.84
CA SER A 52 18.67 -11.06 12.88
C SER A 52 17.45 -10.40 13.49
N VAL A 53 16.79 -9.52 12.72
CA VAL A 53 15.51 -8.90 13.07
C VAL A 53 14.41 -9.53 12.21
N LEU A 54 13.41 -10.08 12.88
CA LEU A 54 12.33 -10.83 12.24
C LEU A 54 10.97 -10.34 12.64
N TYR A 55 10.02 -10.31 11.70
CA TYR A 55 8.62 -9.98 11.98
C TYR A 55 7.74 -11.21 11.69
N ARG A 56 6.88 -11.59 12.64
CA ARG A 56 5.69 -12.39 12.34
C ARG A 56 4.58 -11.45 11.89
N GLU A 57 4.00 -11.71 10.74
CA GLU A 57 2.95 -10.88 10.15
C GLU A 57 1.58 -11.55 10.27
N THR A 58 0.60 -10.86 10.85
CA THR A 58 -0.80 -11.33 10.91
C THR A 58 -1.72 -10.36 10.18
N ALA A 59 -2.57 -10.87 9.29
CA ALA A 59 -3.53 -10.07 8.55
C ALA A 59 -4.91 -10.08 9.24
N ARG A 60 -5.55 -8.91 9.32
CA ARG A 60 -6.93 -8.78 9.86
C ARG A 60 -7.71 -7.67 9.18
N ALA A 61 -8.99 -7.52 9.54
CA ALA A 61 -9.81 -6.40 9.09
C ALA A 61 -9.24 -5.07 9.63
N CYS A 62 -9.19 -4.05 8.78
CA CYS A 62 -8.74 -2.71 9.16
C CYS A 62 -9.86 -1.96 9.90
N GLY A 63 -9.61 -1.59 11.15
CA GLY A 63 -10.42 -0.67 11.94
C GLY A 63 -10.06 0.81 11.69
N PRO A 64 -10.73 1.73 12.39
CA PRO A 64 -10.57 3.18 12.19
C PRO A 64 -9.17 3.70 12.50
N ASP A 65 -8.50 3.12 13.50
CA ASP A 65 -7.19 3.55 13.99
C ASP A 65 -6.03 2.75 13.39
N ASP A 66 -6.34 1.81 12.50
CA ASP A 66 -5.36 0.94 11.88
C ASP A 66 -4.75 1.56 10.62
N ILE A 67 -3.51 1.16 10.31
CA ILE A 67 -2.87 1.53 9.06
C ILE A 67 -3.50 0.71 7.92
N PRO A 68 -4.07 1.35 6.87
CA PRO A 68 -4.60 0.61 5.74
C PRO A 68 -3.46 0.02 4.88
N TYR A 69 -3.44 -1.30 4.66
CA TYR A 69 -2.44 -1.99 3.82
C TYR A 69 -3.01 -2.46 2.48
N TYR A 70 -3.96 -3.41 2.46
CA TYR A 70 -4.48 -3.99 1.21
C TYR A 70 -5.96 -3.62 0.99
N PRO A 71 -6.33 -2.94 -0.12
CA PRO A 71 -7.72 -2.57 -0.38
C PRO A 71 -8.54 -3.81 -0.80
N ILE A 72 -9.74 -3.98 -0.21
CA ILE A 72 -10.57 -5.19 -0.40
C ILE A 72 -11.34 -5.18 -1.73
N ARG A 73 -11.69 -4.01 -2.27
CA ARG A 73 -12.34 -3.76 -3.59
C ARG A 73 -13.50 -4.73 -3.96
N LEU A 74 -14.34 -5.15 -3.01
CA LEU A 74 -15.57 -5.90 -3.31
C LEU A 74 -16.68 -4.94 -3.80
N VAL A 75 -17.86 -5.49 -4.12
CA VAL A 75 -18.98 -4.77 -4.76
C VAL A 75 -19.43 -3.56 -3.93
N ASP A 76 -19.57 -3.72 -2.62
CA ASP A 76 -20.02 -2.65 -1.73
C ASP A 76 -18.98 -1.51 -1.64
N GLU A 77 -17.69 -1.84 -1.65
CA GLU A 77 -16.61 -0.84 -1.70
C GLU A 77 -16.58 -0.09 -3.02
N LYS A 78 -16.98 -0.71 -4.15
CA LYS A 78 -17.05 -0.01 -5.44
C LYS A 78 -18.12 1.06 -5.45
N VAL A 79 -19.28 0.82 -4.82
CA VAL A 79 -20.35 1.83 -4.68
C VAL A 79 -19.85 2.99 -3.82
N MET A 80 -19.21 2.69 -2.68
CA MET A 80 -18.67 3.73 -1.81
C MET A 80 -17.54 4.53 -2.50
N LEU A 81 -16.65 3.85 -3.21
CA LEU A 81 -15.59 4.48 -3.98
C LEU A 81 -16.15 5.40 -5.06
N ALA A 82 -17.17 4.98 -5.79
CA ALA A 82 -17.82 5.81 -6.81
C ALA A 82 -18.39 7.11 -6.22
N ASN A 83 -18.96 7.06 -5.01
CA ASN A 83 -19.42 8.25 -4.29
C ASN A 83 -18.26 9.19 -3.94
N TYR A 84 -17.13 8.66 -3.45
CA TYR A 84 -15.94 9.48 -3.17
C TYR A 84 -15.31 10.06 -4.44
N VAL A 85 -15.24 9.30 -5.53
CA VAL A 85 -14.75 9.79 -6.83
C VAL A 85 -15.64 10.91 -7.36
N LYS A 86 -16.97 10.79 -7.21
CA LYS A 86 -17.91 11.86 -7.58
C LYS A 86 -17.67 13.12 -6.76
N ALA A 87 -17.48 12.99 -5.46
CA ALA A 87 -17.18 14.13 -4.57
C ALA A 87 -15.79 14.75 -4.85
N ALA A 88 -14.78 13.93 -5.12
CA ALA A 88 -13.44 14.40 -5.48
C ALA A 88 -13.47 15.24 -6.76
N LYS A 89 -14.30 14.87 -7.75
CA LYS A 89 -14.46 15.65 -8.99
C LYS A 89 -15.08 17.04 -8.78
N THR A 90 -15.64 17.35 -7.62
CA THR A 90 -16.20 18.68 -7.32
C THR A 90 -15.23 19.59 -6.57
N VAL A 91 -14.09 19.09 -6.10
CA VAL A 91 -13.08 19.93 -5.42
C VAL A 91 -12.11 20.53 -6.44
N SER A 92 -11.63 21.74 -6.15
CA SER A 92 -10.64 22.45 -6.96
C SER A 92 -9.28 22.46 -6.28
N ASN A 93 -8.22 22.64 -7.08
CA ASN A 93 -6.84 22.78 -6.61
C ASN A 93 -6.30 21.57 -5.81
N VAL A 94 -6.82 20.37 -6.07
CA VAL A 94 -6.37 19.12 -5.45
C VAL A 94 -6.31 18.02 -6.51
N THR A 95 -5.22 17.24 -6.50
CA THR A 95 -5.08 16.01 -7.30
C THR A 95 -4.84 14.84 -6.35
N PHE A 96 -5.66 13.79 -6.45
CA PHE A 96 -5.54 12.59 -5.62
C PHE A 96 -4.68 11.54 -6.33
N VAL A 97 -3.66 11.04 -5.63
CA VAL A 97 -2.63 10.15 -6.20
C VAL A 97 -2.28 8.98 -5.29
N GLY A 98 -1.57 8.00 -5.84
CA GLY A 98 -0.98 6.90 -5.10
C GLY A 98 -2.01 5.93 -4.50
N ARG A 99 -1.50 4.96 -3.73
CA ARG A 99 -2.29 3.81 -3.25
C ARG A 99 -3.51 4.19 -2.41
N LEU A 100 -3.39 5.23 -1.57
CA LEU A 100 -4.47 5.68 -0.68
C LEU A 100 -5.42 6.65 -1.36
N GLY A 101 -4.87 7.67 -2.06
CA GLY A 101 -5.69 8.67 -2.75
C GLY A 101 -6.50 8.10 -3.91
N THR A 102 -6.09 6.94 -4.45
CA THR A 102 -6.79 6.26 -5.55
C THR A 102 -7.35 4.88 -5.20
N TYR A 103 -7.29 4.46 -3.92
CA TYR A 103 -7.82 3.17 -3.44
C TYR A 103 -7.40 1.95 -4.30
N ARG A 104 -6.10 1.87 -4.60
CA ARG A 104 -5.49 0.80 -5.39
C ARG A 104 -4.28 0.23 -4.67
N TYR A 105 -4.01 -1.05 -4.88
CA TYR A 105 -2.69 -1.60 -4.59
C TYR A 105 -1.77 -1.19 -5.75
N LEU A 106 -0.64 -0.56 -5.44
CA LEU A 106 0.36 -0.12 -6.39
C LEU A 106 1.72 -0.54 -5.87
N ASP A 107 2.51 -1.21 -6.71
CA ASP A 107 3.91 -1.44 -6.44
C ASP A 107 4.71 -0.13 -6.55
N MET A 108 5.95 -0.15 -6.07
CA MET A 108 6.79 1.06 -5.98
C MET A 108 7.08 1.68 -7.36
N ASP A 109 7.37 0.85 -8.36
CA ASP A 109 7.66 1.29 -9.74
C ASP A 109 6.44 1.94 -10.40
N VAL A 110 5.25 1.35 -10.22
CA VAL A 110 3.99 1.93 -10.70
C VAL A 110 3.72 3.27 -10.01
N THR A 111 3.95 3.35 -8.70
CA THR A 111 3.79 4.59 -7.94
C THR A 111 4.74 5.68 -8.44
N ILE A 112 6.00 5.34 -8.72
CA ILE A 112 6.99 6.28 -9.27
C ILE A 112 6.55 6.77 -10.66
N ARG A 113 6.16 5.85 -11.55
CA ARG A 113 5.66 6.19 -12.88
C ARG A 113 4.48 7.15 -12.80
N GLU A 114 3.44 6.80 -12.03
CA GLU A 114 2.26 7.65 -11.89
C GLU A 114 2.61 9.01 -11.25
N GLY A 115 3.58 9.06 -10.34
CA GLY A 115 4.09 10.32 -9.78
C GLY A 115 4.70 11.23 -10.83
N LEU A 116 5.52 10.67 -11.74
CA LEU A 116 6.08 11.42 -12.87
C LEU A 116 4.99 11.91 -13.83
N ASP A 117 4.01 11.05 -14.13
CA ASP A 117 2.92 11.38 -15.05
C ASP A 117 2.03 12.50 -14.48
N VAL A 118 1.74 12.48 -13.16
CA VAL A 118 1.01 13.56 -12.47
C VAL A 118 1.78 14.88 -12.57
N ALA A 119 3.08 14.87 -12.30
CA ALA A 119 3.90 16.07 -12.36
C ALA A 119 3.93 16.66 -13.78
N ALA A 120 4.07 15.81 -14.80
CA ALA A 120 4.01 16.23 -16.20
C ALA A 120 2.65 16.82 -16.58
N ALA A 121 1.55 16.18 -16.18
CA ALA A 121 0.20 16.68 -16.42
C ALA A 121 -0.04 18.03 -15.74
N PHE A 122 0.43 18.19 -14.49
CA PHE A 122 0.33 19.44 -13.76
C PHE A 122 1.08 20.59 -14.46
N LEU A 123 2.34 20.35 -14.86
CA LEU A 123 3.14 21.36 -15.57
C LEU A 123 2.51 21.74 -16.93
N SER A 124 1.96 20.76 -17.65
CA SER A 124 1.24 21.00 -18.91
C SER A 124 -0.01 21.87 -18.70
N SER A 125 -0.83 21.55 -17.70
CA SER A 125 -2.00 22.35 -17.32
C SER A 125 -1.62 23.78 -16.93
N GLN A 126 -0.55 23.94 -16.15
CA GLN A 126 -0.03 25.26 -15.77
C GLN A 126 0.38 26.08 -16.99
N ALA A 127 1.14 25.49 -17.92
CA ALA A 127 1.57 26.17 -19.15
C ALA A 127 0.37 26.56 -20.06
N ALA A 128 -0.68 25.74 -20.08
CA ALA A 128 -1.90 25.99 -20.84
C ALA A 128 -2.89 26.93 -20.13
N GLY A 129 -2.63 27.34 -18.88
CA GLY A 129 -3.58 28.12 -18.08
C GLY A 129 -4.89 27.37 -17.76
N THR A 130 -4.85 26.02 -17.76
CA THR A 130 -6.00 25.17 -17.45
C THR A 130 -5.87 24.52 -16.07
N PRO A 131 -6.98 24.13 -15.42
CA PRO A 131 -6.91 23.40 -14.15
C PRO A 131 -6.21 22.03 -14.32
N PRO A 132 -5.33 21.62 -13.38
CA PRO A 132 -4.79 20.26 -13.34
C PRO A 132 -5.89 19.21 -13.16
N PRO A 133 -5.68 17.96 -13.61
CA PRO A 133 -6.65 16.89 -13.42
C PRO A 133 -6.78 16.51 -11.94
N VAL A 134 -8.01 16.20 -11.51
CA VAL A 134 -8.31 15.71 -10.14
C VAL A 134 -7.71 14.31 -9.89
N PHE A 135 -7.60 13.50 -10.94
CA PHE A 135 -6.98 12.19 -10.92
C PHE A 135 -6.12 12.02 -12.17
N SER A 136 -4.89 11.51 -12.05
CA SER A 136 -4.11 11.04 -13.21
C SER A 136 -4.63 9.71 -13.74
N GLN A 137 -5.12 8.86 -12.84
CA GLN A 137 -5.78 7.58 -13.14
C GLN A 137 -7.07 7.49 -12.32
N VAL A 138 -8.21 7.33 -12.99
CA VAL A 138 -9.52 7.29 -12.30
C VAL A 138 -9.64 5.97 -11.51
N PRO A 139 -10.02 5.99 -10.22
CA PRO A 139 -10.08 4.80 -9.36
C PRO A 139 -11.08 3.67 -9.72
N LEU A 140 -11.74 3.70 -10.88
CA LEU A 140 -12.84 2.81 -11.24
C LEU A 140 -12.51 1.92 -12.44
#